data_AF-A0A0S8KSZ9-F1
#
_entry.id   AF-A0A0S8KSZ9-F1
#
_cell.length_a   1.000
_cell.length_b   1.000
_cell.length_c   1.000
_cell.angle_alpha   90.00
_cell.angle_beta   90.00
_cell.angle_gamma   90.00
#
_symmetry.space_group_name_H-M   'P 1'
#
loop_
_entity.id
_entity.type
_entity.pdbx_description
1 polymer ?
#
loop_
_entity_poly.entity_id
_entity_poly.type
_entity_poly.pdbx_seq_one_letter_code
_entity_poly.pdbx_strand_id
1 'polypeptide(L)'
;MLSLLRKRDQRTYRVIISDGSLPQMESVLLKNLPFNAQIAIIGHELAHAAEYQTLNSYQLMCTGVLYLWGSFRASMEKGTDLRTMEHGLGWQLLEYAENVREVAFMDKFYLNPEEIKLTLDNMEIYKVKNLKTE
;
A
#
# COMPACT_ATOMS: atom_id res chain seq x y z
N MET A 1 -7.37 -12.58 18.42
CA MET A 1 -7.05 -11.85 19.66
C MET A 1 -5.71 -12.24 20.29
N LEU A 2 -5.32 -13.53 20.32
CA LEU A 2 -4.02 -14.00 20.87
C LEU A 2 -2.76 -13.60 20.06
N SER A 3 -2.89 -13.09 18.83
CA SER A 3 -1.74 -12.74 17.96
C SER A 3 -0.87 -11.62 18.54
N LEU A 4 -1.49 -10.62 19.19
CA LEU A 4 -0.77 -9.48 19.78
C LEU A 4 0.05 -9.87 21.02
N LEU A 5 -0.23 -11.02 21.65
CA LEU A 5 0.54 -11.52 22.80
C LEU A 5 1.79 -12.30 22.39
N ARG A 6 1.95 -12.61 21.09
CA ARG A 6 3.13 -13.31 20.57
C ARG A 6 4.30 -12.33 20.39
N LYS A 7 5.52 -12.86 20.56
CA LYS A 7 6.76 -12.15 20.20
C LYS A 7 6.73 -11.77 18.72
N ARG A 8 7.41 -10.66 18.36
CA ARG A 8 7.37 -10.08 17.01
C ARG A 8 7.70 -11.09 15.91
N ASP A 9 8.74 -11.89 16.13
CA ASP A 9 9.26 -12.95 15.25
C ASP A 9 8.34 -14.18 15.14
N GLN A 10 7.32 -14.30 15.98
CA GLN A 10 6.35 -15.42 15.98
C GLN A 10 4.96 -15.02 15.49
N ARG A 11 4.82 -13.79 14.95
CA ARG A 11 3.57 -13.30 14.41
C ARG A 11 3.36 -13.83 12.99
N THR A 12 2.10 -14.10 12.67
CA THR A 12 1.67 -14.44 11.31
C THR A 12 0.79 -13.30 10.81
N TYR A 13 1.16 -12.73 9.67
CA TYR A 13 0.39 -11.71 8.97
C TYR A 13 -0.39 -12.38 7.85
N ARG A 14 -1.69 -12.07 7.75
CA ARG A 14 -2.58 -12.66 6.75
C ARG A 14 -3.07 -11.56 5.83
N VAL A 15 -2.81 -11.69 4.54
CA VAL A 15 -3.43 -10.89 3.50
C VAL A 15 -4.75 -11.54 3.12
N ILE A 16 -5.83 -10.76 3.11
CA ILE A 16 -7.17 -11.23 2.81
C ILE A 16 -7.62 -10.52 1.53
N ILE A 17 -7.93 -11.30 0.50
CA ILE A 17 -8.42 -10.80 -0.80
C ILE A 17 -9.90 -11.11 -0.90
N SER A 18 -10.72 -10.07 -1.03
CA SER A 18 -12.17 -10.21 -1.19
C SER A 18 -12.55 -10.65 -2.60
N ASP A 19 -13.58 -11.47 -2.71
CA ASP A 19 -14.19 -11.90 -3.97
C ASP A 19 -15.45 -11.10 -4.36
N GLY A 20 -15.95 -10.26 -3.45
CA GLY A 20 -17.09 -9.36 -3.66
C GLY A 20 -16.93 -8.01 -2.95
N SER A 21 -17.68 -7.01 -3.42
CA SER A 21 -17.65 -5.65 -2.89
C SER A 21 -19.01 -4.96 -2.98
N LEU A 22 -19.11 -3.74 -2.44
CA LEU A 22 -20.24 -2.85 -2.76
C LEU A 22 -20.11 -2.37 -4.21
N PRO A 23 -21.20 -2.12 -4.95
CA PRO A 23 -21.14 -1.77 -6.38
C PRO A 23 -20.15 -0.64 -6.73
N GLN A 24 -20.04 0.37 -5.87
CA GLN A 24 -19.11 1.50 -6.04
C GLN A 24 -17.62 1.17 -5.80
N MET A 25 -17.31 -0.03 -5.31
CA MET A 25 -15.95 -0.53 -5.04
C MET A 25 -15.57 -1.70 -5.96
N GLU A 26 -16.44 -2.08 -6.90
CA GLU A 26 -16.23 -3.26 -7.74
C GLU A 26 -14.99 -3.13 -8.63
N SER A 27 -14.68 -1.91 -9.07
CA SER A 27 -13.45 -1.60 -9.82
C SER A 27 -12.16 -1.81 -9.02
N VAL A 28 -12.23 -1.86 -7.68
CA VAL A 28 -11.08 -2.04 -6.79
C VAL A 28 -10.83 -3.52 -6.47
N LEU A 29 -11.76 -4.42 -6.80
CA LEU A 29 -11.53 -5.85 -6.58
C LEU A 29 -10.31 -6.34 -7.36
N LEU A 30 -9.45 -7.12 -6.69
CA LEU A 30 -8.20 -7.61 -7.28
C LEU A 30 -8.43 -8.29 -8.64
N LYS A 31 -9.47 -9.12 -8.76
CA LYS A 31 -9.83 -9.82 -10.00
C LYS A 31 -10.21 -8.89 -11.17
N ASN A 32 -10.60 -7.65 -10.88
CA ASN A 32 -11.06 -6.66 -11.85
C ASN A 32 -9.96 -5.64 -12.21
N LEU A 33 -8.81 -5.69 -11.54
CA LEU A 33 -7.68 -4.79 -11.81
C LEU A 33 -6.79 -5.32 -12.95
N PRO A 34 -6.15 -4.43 -13.74
CA PRO A 34 -5.05 -4.82 -14.62
C PRO A 34 -3.91 -5.53 -13.88
N PHE A 35 -3.11 -6.34 -14.58
CA PHE A 35 -2.08 -7.17 -13.97
C PHE A 35 -1.08 -6.38 -13.10
N ASN A 36 -0.59 -5.24 -13.58
CA ASN A 36 0.31 -4.39 -12.79
C ASN A 36 -0.38 -3.79 -11.56
N ALA A 37 -1.63 -3.37 -11.69
CA ALA A 37 -2.41 -2.89 -10.56
C ALA A 37 -2.68 -3.99 -9.51
N GLN A 38 -2.84 -5.26 -9.94
CA GLN A 38 -2.89 -6.41 -9.03
C GLN A 38 -1.57 -6.58 -8.26
N ILE A 39 -0.43 -6.48 -8.96
CA ILE A 39 0.89 -6.51 -8.32
C ILE A 39 1.01 -5.37 -7.29
N ALA A 40 0.54 -4.17 -7.62
CA ALA A 40 0.57 -3.03 -6.72
C ALA A 40 -0.17 -3.30 -5.41
N ILE A 41 -1.41 -3.80 -5.48
CA ILE A 41 -2.24 -4.06 -4.30
C ILE A 41 -1.64 -5.16 -3.44
N ILE A 42 -1.13 -6.24 -4.04
CA ILE A 42 -0.43 -7.28 -3.28
C ILE A 42 0.81 -6.69 -2.62
N GLY A 43 1.56 -5.84 -3.34
CA GLY A 43 2.70 -5.09 -2.81
C GLY A 43 2.35 -4.21 -1.61
N HIS A 44 1.24 -3.47 -1.69
CA HIS A 44 0.70 -2.61 -0.64
C HIS A 44 0.42 -3.38 0.64
N GLU A 45 -0.30 -4.50 0.53
CA GLU A 45 -0.61 -5.36 1.68
C GLU A 45 0.66 -5.98 2.30
N LEU A 46 1.67 -6.30 1.47
CA LEU A 46 2.98 -6.74 1.95
C LEU A 46 3.76 -5.60 2.62
N ALA A 47 3.63 -4.36 2.16
CA ALA A 47 4.24 -3.18 2.76
C ALA A 47 3.66 -2.89 4.16
N HIS A 48 2.34 -3.10 4.36
CA HIS A 48 1.75 -3.11 5.70
C HIS A 48 2.39 -4.17 6.60
N ALA A 49 2.55 -5.40 6.10
CA ALA A 49 3.19 -6.47 6.88
C ALA A 49 4.65 -6.14 7.24
N ALA A 50 5.41 -5.57 6.30
CA ALA A 50 6.78 -5.12 6.52
C ALA A 50 6.86 -4.05 7.63
N GLU A 51 5.94 -3.08 7.62
CA GLU A 51 5.83 -2.09 8.70
C GLU A 51 5.51 -2.73 10.05
N TYR A 52 4.50 -3.60 10.09
CA TYR A 52 4.03 -4.20 11.34
C TYR A 52 5.06 -5.13 11.98
N GLN A 53 6.01 -5.67 11.22
CA GLN A 53 7.14 -6.44 11.77
C GLN A 53 8.07 -5.58 12.63
N THR A 54 8.14 -4.27 12.38
CA THR A 54 8.95 -3.34 13.17
C THR A 54 8.30 -2.94 14.50
N LEU A 55 6.99 -3.15 14.65
CA LEU A 55 6.19 -2.66 15.77
C LEU A 55 6.12 -3.66 16.94
N ASN A 56 6.20 -3.19 18.19
CA ASN A 56 5.92 -4.02 19.37
C ASN A 56 4.40 -4.20 19.54
N SER A 57 4.00 -5.07 20.47
CA SER A 57 2.58 -5.39 20.68
C SER A 57 1.76 -4.16 21.05
N TYR A 58 2.31 -3.27 21.88
CA TYR A 58 1.65 -2.04 22.28
C TYR A 58 1.50 -1.09 21.09
N GLN A 59 2.58 -0.85 20.34
CA GLN A 59 2.55 -0.01 19.13
C GLN A 59 1.54 -0.54 18.11
N LEU A 60 1.55 -1.84 17.81
CA LEU A 60 0.62 -2.43 16.85
C LEU A 60 -0.84 -2.34 17.32
N MET A 61 -1.10 -2.50 18.61
CA MET A 61 -2.42 -2.29 19.20
C MET A 61 -2.84 -0.81 19.08
N CYS A 62 -1.96 0.13 19.42
CA CYS A 62 -2.20 1.55 19.27
C CYS A 62 -2.47 1.92 17.81
N THR A 63 -1.71 1.39 16.86
CA THR A 63 -1.96 1.57 15.42
C THR A 63 -3.37 1.11 15.05
N GLY A 64 -3.78 -0.08 15.50
CA GLY A 64 -5.14 -0.60 15.21
C GLY A 64 -6.26 0.27 15.79
N VAL A 65 -6.06 0.84 16.99
CA VAL A 65 -7.02 1.78 17.60
C VAL A 65 -7.02 3.11 16.84
N LEU A 66 -5.84 3.68 16.59
CA LEU A 66 -5.67 4.97 15.90
C LEU A 66 -6.16 4.94 14.45
N TYR A 67 -6.16 3.77 13.81
CA TYR A 67 -6.69 3.58 12.45
C TYR A 67 -8.17 3.97 12.29
N LEU A 68 -8.92 4.04 13.40
CA LEU A 68 -10.31 4.54 13.40
C LEU A 68 -10.39 6.06 13.14
N TRP A 69 -9.31 6.82 13.36
CA TRP A 69 -9.26 8.24 13.06
C TRP A 69 -8.80 8.47 11.62
N GLY A 70 -9.66 9.13 10.83
CA GLY A 70 -9.45 9.30 9.39
C GLY A 70 -8.12 9.96 8.99
N SER A 71 -7.61 10.91 9.77
CA SER A 71 -6.32 11.56 9.50
C SER A 71 -5.14 10.62 9.74
N PHE A 72 -5.19 9.82 10.82
CA PHE A 72 -4.17 8.81 11.10
C PHE A 72 -4.20 7.71 10.04
N ARG A 73 -5.41 7.24 9.67
CA ARG A 73 -5.59 6.29 8.56
C ARG A 73 -4.98 6.80 7.26
N ALA A 74 -5.29 8.03 6.86
CA ALA A 74 -4.72 8.62 5.65
C ALA A 74 -3.19 8.70 5.70
N SER A 75 -2.62 9.09 6.84
CA SER A 75 -1.16 9.10 7.01
C SER A 75 -0.54 7.71 6.91
N MET A 76 -1.19 6.68 7.46
CA MET A 76 -0.73 5.29 7.42
C MET A 76 -0.79 4.71 6.00
N GLU A 77 -1.91 4.90 5.30
CA GLU A 77 -2.09 4.42 3.92
C GLU A 77 -1.11 5.09 2.96
N LYS A 78 -0.98 6.43 2.99
CA LYS A 78 0.05 7.13 2.20
C LYS A 78 1.48 6.70 2.55
N GLY A 79 1.77 6.44 3.82
CA GLY A 79 3.06 5.87 4.23
C GLY A 79 3.30 4.46 3.69
N THR A 80 2.23 3.68 3.51
CA THR A 80 2.28 2.34 2.93
C THR A 80 2.47 2.40 1.41
N ASP A 81 1.83 3.35 0.73
CA ASP A 81 2.09 3.66 -0.68
C ASP A 81 3.57 3.99 -0.91
N LEU A 82 4.13 4.89 -0.10
CA LEU A 82 5.56 5.24 -0.17
C LEU A 82 6.46 4.02 0.03
N ARG A 83 6.17 3.17 1.01
CA ARG A 83 6.93 1.95 1.26
C ARG A 83 6.82 0.96 0.10
N THR A 84 5.64 0.83 -0.51
CA THR A 84 5.44 0.04 -1.73
C THR A 84 6.34 0.53 -2.86
N MET A 85 6.44 1.86 -3.01
CA MET A 85 7.38 2.47 -3.94
C MET A 85 8.84 2.20 -3.54
N GLU A 86 9.23 2.31 -2.28
CA GLU A 86 10.60 1.99 -1.81
C GLU A 86 10.99 0.53 -2.11
N HIS A 87 10.02 -0.37 -2.19
CA HIS A 87 10.21 -1.78 -2.56
C HIS A 87 10.22 -2.05 -4.07
N GLY A 88 10.20 -1.03 -4.92
CA GLY A 88 10.34 -1.17 -6.38
C GLY A 88 9.03 -1.33 -7.15
N LEU A 89 7.86 -1.14 -6.52
CA LEU A 89 6.54 -1.35 -7.12
C LEU A 89 5.82 -0.04 -7.49
N GLY A 90 6.55 1.05 -7.69
CA GLY A 90 5.99 2.38 -7.85
C GLY A 90 5.34 2.61 -9.22
N TRP A 91 5.83 1.99 -10.29
CA TRP A 91 5.16 2.03 -11.60
C TRP A 91 3.83 1.26 -11.57
N GLN A 92 3.81 0.13 -10.87
CA GLN A 92 2.60 -0.66 -10.64
C GLN A 92 1.59 0.12 -9.80
N LEU A 93 2.05 0.78 -8.73
CA LEU A 93 1.22 1.62 -7.89
C LEU A 93 0.63 2.82 -8.65
N LEU A 94 1.41 3.41 -9.56
CA LEU A 94 0.92 4.46 -10.44
C LEU A 94 -0.23 3.95 -11.33
N GLU A 95 -0.05 2.79 -11.97
CA GLU A 95 -1.11 2.20 -12.78
C GLU A 95 -2.36 1.90 -11.95
N TYR A 96 -2.21 1.39 -10.73
CA TYR A 96 -3.34 1.21 -9.81
C TYR A 96 -4.08 2.53 -9.54
N ALA A 97 -3.35 3.58 -9.14
CA ALA A 97 -3.94 4.89 -8.82
C ALA A 97 -4.67 5.53 -10.01
N GLU A 98 -4.16 5.33 -11.24
CA GLU A 98 -4.83 5.79 -12.46
C GLU A 98 -6.11 5.00 -12.77
N ASN A 99 -6.14 3.69 -12.47
CA ASN A 99 -7.30 2.82 -12.73
C ASN A 99 -8.48 3.03 -11.76
N VAL A 100 -8.21 3.42 -10.51
CA VAL A 100 -9.24 3.53 -9.46
C VAL A 100 -9.66 4.97 -9.16
N ARG A 101 -9.28 5.93 -10.02
CA ARG A 101 -9.44 7.37 -9.76
C ARG A 101 -10.90 7.83 -9.59
N GLU A 102 -11.84 7.14 -10.22
CA GLU A 102 -13.27 7.48 -10.13
C GLU A 102 -13.90 7.04 -8.80
N VAL A 103 -13.19 6.24 -8.01
CA VAL A 103 -13.68 5.77 -6.71
C VAL A 103 -13.54 6.90 -5.69
N ALA A 104 -14.69 7.33 -5.16
CA ALA A 104 -14.73 8.37 -4.15
C ALA A 104 -13.82 8.01 -2.95
N PHE A 105 -13.17 9.03 -2.38
CA PHE A 105 -12.28 8.94 -1.21
C PHE A 105 -10.90 8.31 -1.44
N MET A 106 -10.54 7.87 -2.65
CA MET A 106 -9.18 7.35 -2.90
C MET A 106 -8.11 8.41 -2.60
N ASP A 107 -8.22 9.61 -3.16
CA ASP A 107 -7.27 10.71 -2.95
C ASP A 107 -7.20 11.21 -1.49
N LYS A 108 -8.20 10.86 -0.67
CA LYS A 108 -8.21 11.21 0.76
C LYS A 108 -7.25 10.32 1.55
N PHE A 109 -7.15 9.04 1.19
CA PHE A 109 -6.42 8.05 1.98
C PHE A 109 -5.12 7.61 1.30
N TYR A 110 -5.05 7.62 -0.02
CA TYR A 110 -3.92 7.12 -0.81
C TYR A 110 -3.21 8.26 -1.54
N LEU A 111 -1.99 8.02 -2.02
CA LEU A 111 -1.31 8.93 -2.92
C LEU A 111 -2.04 8.98 -4.26
N ASN A 112 -2.27 10.18 -4.77
CA ASN A 112 -2.83 10.35 -6.11
C ASN A 112 -1.73 10.16 -7.19
N PRO A 113 -2.11 9.98 -8.48
CA PRO A 113 -1.15 9.77 -9.56
C PRO A 113 -0.08 10.87 -9.68
N GLU A 114 -0.43 12.12 -9.39
CA GLU A 114 0.50 13.24 -9.44
C GLU A 114 1.53 13.17 -8.30
N GLU A 115 1.11 12.86 -7.07
CA GLU A 115 1.97 12.62 -5.90
C GLU A 115 2.93 11.44 -6.15
N ILE A 116 2.43 10.36 -6.75
CA ILE A 116 3.23 9.18 -7.10
C ILE A 116 4.29 9.54 -8.14
N LYS A 117 3.92 10.22 -9.24
CA LYS A 117 4.87 10.65 -10.29
C LYS A 117 5.98 11.52 -9.72
N LEU A 118 5.64 12.52 -8.91
CA LEU A 118 6.62 13.37 -8.24
C LEU A 118 7.55 12.57 -7.33
N THR A 119 7.03 11.55 -6.64
CA THR A 119 7.84 10.70 -5.77
C THR A 119 8.78 9.79 -6.59
N LEU A 120 8.30 9.20 -7.69
CA LEU A 120 9.10 8.39 -8.61
C LEU A 120 10.31 9.15 -9.14
N ASP A 121 10.12 10.40 -9.59
CA ASP A 121 11.19 11.25 -10.13
C ASP A 121 12.32 11.51 -9.11
N ASN A 122 11.99 11.50 -7.83
CA ASN A 122 12.93 11.78 -6.74
C ASN A 122 13.61 10.52 -6.17
N MET A 123 13.09 9.33 -6.45
CA MET A 123 13.59 8.06 -5.90
C MET A 123 14.67 7.43 -6.79
N GLU A 124 15.87 7.19 -6.22
CA GLU A 124 17.02 6.62 -6.94
C GLU A 124 16.74 5.28 -7.64
N ILE A 125 15.89 4.44 -7.06
CA ILE A 125 15.55 3.12 -7.61
C ILE A 125 14.77 3.19 -8.93
N TYR A 126 14.13 4.33 -9.23
CA TYR A 126 13.38 4.56 -10.47
C TYR A 126 14.11 5.45 -11.47
N LYS A 127 15.23 6.06 -11.08
CA LYS A 127 16.08 6.81 -12.01
C LYS A 127 16.68 5.83 -13.00
N VAL A 128 16.42 6.06 -14.29
CA VAL A 128 17.11 5.34 -15.36
C VAL A 128 18.59 5.70 -15.27
N LYS A 129 19.41 4.78 -14.74
CA LYS A 129 20.85 4.86 -14.93
C LYS A 129 21.07 4.74 -16.43
N ASN A 130 21.61 5.77 -17.05
CA ASN A 130 22.16 5.68 -18.41
C ASN A 130 23.21 4.57 -18.38
N LEU A 131 22.80 3.35 -18.74
CA LEU A 131 23.70 2.28 -19.08
C LEU A 131 24.43 2.80 -20.30
N LYS A 132 25.65 3.31 -20.08
CA LYS A 132 26.58 3.53 -21.18
C LYS A 132 26.70 2.17 -21.85
N THR A 133 26.12 2.06 -23.03
CA THR A 133 26.46 1.01 -23.98
C THR A 133 27.96 1.12 -24.23
N GLU A 134 28.73 0.24 -23.60
CA GLU A 134 30.11 -0.06 -23.97
C GLU A 134 30.15 -0.81 -25.30
#